data_AF-A0A4Q2XRK9-F1
#
_entry.id   AF-A0A4Q2XRK9-F1
#
_cell.length_a   1.000
_cell.length_b   1.000
_cell.length_c   1.000
_cell.angle_alpha   90.00
_cell.angle_beta   90.00
_cell.angle_gamma   90.00
#
_symmetry.space_group_name_H-M   'P 1'
#
loop_
_entity.id
_entity.type
_entity.pdbx_description
1 polymer ?
#
loop_
_entity_poly.entity_id
_entity_poly.type
_entity_poly.pdbx_seq_one_letter_code
_entity_poly.pdbx_strand_id
1 'polypeptide(L)'
;MMDGMSPYLRAHAAYHRDGAPWIPWVDALDFHLQHGVVISTARCFIMARRVASSWPDHHHLTLRAVAEEDAADGWHVWSAAGPLDALLEIAREHPAREITFQRRNERLHRASMRRLAASSKRWAATAGRAHPR
;
A
#
# COMPACT_ATOMS: atom_id res chain seq x y z
N MET A 1 15.31 18.33 8.07
CA MET A 1 15.80 17.63 6.85
C MET A 1 16.03 16.17 7.23
N MET A 2 15.44 15.21 6.50
CA MET A 2 15.55 13.76 6.76
C MET A 2 16.47 13.07 5.72
N ASP A 3 17.37 13.83 5.09
CA ASP A 3 18.30 13.33 4.09
C ASP A 3 19.37 12.50 4.81
N GLY A 4 19.27 11.18 4.71
CA GLY A 4 20.12 10.21 5.43
C GLY A 4 19.32 9.14 6.17
N MET A 5 18.04 9.37 6.44
CA MET A 5 17.18 8.36 7.05
C MET A 5 16.69 7.37 5.98
N SER A 6 16.85 6.07 6.25
CA SER A 6 16.37 5.01 5.36
C SER A 6 14.84 5.06 5.19
N PRO A 7 14.29 4.58 4.06
CA PRO A 7 12.84 4.53 3.86
C PRO A 7 12.11 3.80 5.00
N TYR A 8 12.69 2.71 5.52
CA TYR A 8 12.16 1.99 6.68
C TYR A 8 11.99 2.91 7.90
N LEU A 9 13.06 3.63 8.27
CA LEU A 9 13.03 4.52 9.43
C LEU A 9 12.06 5.69 9.25
N ARG A 10 11.91 6.19 8.00
CA ARG A 10 10.90 7.21 7.69
C ARG A 10 9.48 6.68 7.84
N ALA A 11 9.22 5.44 7.39
CA ALA A 11 7.92 4.79 7.54
C ALA A 11 7.60 4.49 9.00
N HIS A 12 8.59 4.04 9.78
CA HIS A 12 8.49 3.84 11.23
C HIS A 12 8.15 5.15 11.95
N ALA A 13 8.88 6.23 11.67
CA ALA A 13 8.61 7.53 12.26
C ALA A 13 7.22 8.07 11.88
N ALA A 14 6.79 7.88 10.62
CA ALA A 14 5.45 8.24 10.18
C ALA A 14 4.37 7.40 10.87
N TYR A 15 4.62 6.12 11.13
CA TYR A 15 3.71 5.25 11.84
C TYR A 15 3.51 5.66 13.30
N HIS A 16 4.58 6.02 14.02
CA HIS A 16 4.45 6.52 15.39
C HIS A 16 3.76 7.87 15.48
N ARG A 17 3.93 8.72 14.45
CA ARG A 17 3.30 10.04 14.41
C ARG A 17 1.82 9.97 14.02
N ASP A 18 1.48 9.19 12.98
CA ASP A 18 0.19 9.25 12.29
C ASP A 18 -0.58 7.90 12.29
N GLY A 19 0.01 6.83 12.83
CA GLY A 19 -0.49 5.46 12.69
C GLY A 19 -1.57 5.07 13.69
N ALA A 20 -1.78 3.75 13.82
CA ALA A 20 -2.72 3.15 14.76
C ALA A 20 -2.00 2.89 16.10
N PRO A 21 -2.19 3.73 17.14
CA PRO A 21 -1.43 3.63 18.39
C PRO A 21 -1.70 2.33 19.18
N TRP A 22 -2.74 1.58 18.81
CA TRP A 22 -3.12 0.34 19.48
C TRP A 22 -2.42 -0.91 18.92
N ILE A 23 -1.64 -0.80 17.85
CA ILE A 23 -0.81 -1.90 17.34
C ILE A 23 0.65 -1.44 17.37
N PRO A 24 1.54 -2.14 18.09
CA PRO A 24 2.97 -1.87 18.01
C PRO A 24 3.48 -2.02 16.57
N TRP A 25 4.43 -1.17 16.17
CA TRP A 25 5.04 -1.26 14.83
C TRP A 25 5.58 -2.65 14.52
N VAL A 26 6.25 -3.28 15.49
CA VAL A 26 6.87 -4.60 15.32
C VAL A 26 5.81 -5.65 15.05
N ASP A 27 4.69 -5.64 15.77
CA ASP A 27 3.58 -6.56 15.55
C ASP A 27 2.91 -6.33 14.18
N ALA A 28 2.77 -5.06 13.78
CA ALA A 28 2.28 -4.74 12.45
C ALA A 28 3.25 -5.24 11.37
N LEU A 29 4.56 -5.06 11.55
CA LEU A 29 5.59 -5.53 10.61
C LEU A 29 5.60 -7.05 10.50
N ASP A 30 5.63 -7.75 11.63
CA ASP A 30 5.62 -9.21 11.71
C ASP A 30 4.38 -9.79 11.02
N PHE A 31 3.20 -9.20 11.27
CA PHE A 31 1.98 -9.60 10.57
C PHE A 31 2.09 -9.48 9.05
N HIS A 32 2.64 -8.38 8.53
CA HIS A 32 2.78 -8.19 7.09
C HIS A 32 3.86 -9.08 6.47
N LEU A 33 4.89 -9.48 7.23
CA LEU A 33 5.85 -10.48 6.79
C LEU A 33 5.21 -11.87 6.65
N GLN A 34 4.22 -12.20 7.49
CA GLN A 34 3.55 -13.50 7.48
C GLN A 34 2.35 -13.57 6.52
N HIS A 35 1.59 -12.47 6.38
CA HIS A 35 0.28 -12.48 5.72
C HIS A 35 0.11 -11.40 4.64
N GLY A 36 1.16 -10.65 4.35
CA GLY A 36 1.11 -9.56 3.40
C GLY A 36 2.37 -9.49 2.54
N VAL A 37 2.75 -8.27 2.22
CA VAL A 37 3.94 -7.93 1.47
C VAL A 37 4.67 -6.83 2.23
N VAL A 38 5.96 -7.09 2.45
CA VAL A 38 6.90 -6.09 2.94
C VAL A 38 7.96 -5.89 1.88
N ILE A 39 8.05 -4.67 1.38
CA ILE A 39 9.08 -4.29 0.41
C ILE A 39 9.98 -3.27 1.07
N SER A 40 11.28 -3.55 1.05
CA SER A 40 12.29 -2.69 1.64
C SER A 40 13.46 -2.57 0.67
N THR A 41 13.58 -1.42 0.03
CA THR A 41 14.67 -1.08 -0.88
C THR A 41 15.37 0.18 -0.41
N ALA A 42 16.48 0.56 -1.06
CA ALA A 42 17.12 1.84 -0.80
C ALA A 42 16.20 3.05 -1.10
N ARG A 43 15.21 2.87 -2.00
CA ARG A 43 14.34 3.96 -2.47
C ARG A 43 13.00 4.02 -1.72
N CYS A 44 12.43 2.88 -1.36
CA CYS A 44 11.12 2.83 -0.72
C CYS A 44 10.97 1.71 0.32
N PHE A 45 9.98 1.87 1.18
CA PHE A 45 9.48 0.88 2.10
C PHE A 45 7.96 0.80 1.99
N ILE A 46 7.37 -0.40 2.01
CA ILE A 46 5.93 -0.65 2.01
C ILE A 46 5.61 -1.81 2.94
N MET A 47 4.55 -1.67 3.75
CA MET A 47 3.79 -2.77 4.33
C MET A 47 2.39 -2.73 3.74
N ALA A 48 2.01 -3.79 3.04
CA ALA A 48 0.69 -3.91 2.43
C ALA A 48 0.14 -5.32 2.58
N ARG A 49 -1.17 -5.47 2.57
CA ARG A 49 -1.83 -6.78 2.56
C ARG A 49 -2.87 -6.87 1.47
N ARG A 50 -3.17 -8.09 1.06
CA ARG A 50 -4.23 -8.38 0.11
C ARG A 50 -5.60 -8.14 0.74
N VAL A 51 -6.48 -7.47 0.01
CA VAL A 51 -7.86 -7.20 0.40
C VAL A 51 -8.79 -7.44 -0.80
N ALA A 52 -10.07 -7.66 -0.52
CA ALA A 52 -11.10 -7.58 -1.54
C ALA A 52 -11.75 -6.19 -1.52
N SER A 53 -11.92 -5.60 -2.69
CA SER A 53 -12.58 -4.31 -2.89
C SER A 53 -14.06 -4.33 -2.50
N SER A 54 -14.67 -5.52 -2.49
CA SER A 54 -16.03 -5.75 -2.04
C SER A 54 -16.18 -5.76 -0.51
N TRP A 55 -15.09 -5.79 0.25
CA TRP A 55 -15.15 -5.81 1.71
C TRP A 55 -15.66 -4.49 2.28
N PRO A 56 -16.42 -4.54 3.39
CA PRO A 56 -16.77 -3.34 4.13
C PRO A 56 -15.51 -2.58 4.62
N ASP A 57 -15.56 -1.25 4.65
CA ASP A 57 -14.46 -0.37 5.05
C ASP A 57 -13.74 -0.79 6.35
N HIS A 58 -14.47 -1.32 7.34
CA HIS A 58 -13.89 -1.72 8.62
C HIS A 58 -12.94 -2.93 8.52
N HIS A 59 -13.08 -3.78 7.50
CA HIS A 59 -12.12 -4.86 7.22
C HIS A 59 -10.78 -4.29 6.74
N HIS A 60 -10.81 -3.22 5.95
CA HIS A 60 -9.58 -2.55 5.50
C HIS A 60 -8.84 -1.90 6.68
N LEU A 61 -9.55 -1.51 7.75
CA LEU A 61 -8.94 -0.96 8.97
C LEU A 61 -8.47 -2.02 9.97
N THR A 62 -8.81 -3.28 9.76
CA THR A 62 -8.48 -4.39 10.67
C THR A 62 -7.26 -5.13 10.16
N LEU A 63 -6.13 -5.03 10.88
CA LEU A 63 -4.86 -5.65 10.48
C LEU A 63 -5.03 -7.12 10.07
N ARG A 64 -5.82 -7.88 10.84
CA ARG A 64 -6.03 -9.32 10.69
C ARG A 64 -6.95 -9.73 9.53
N ALA A 65 -7.61 -8.78 8.85
CA ALA A 65 -8.44 -9.09 7.70
C ALA A 65 -7.57 -9.19 6.45
N VAL A 66 -7.32 -10.42 5.99
CA VAL A 66 -6.50 -10.73 4.81
C VAL A 66 -7.34 -11.55 3.84
N ALA A 67 -7.45 -11.08 2.61
CA ALA A 67 -8.20 -11.80 1.59
C ALA A 67 -7.41 -13.03 1.12
N GLU A 68 -8.11 -14.12 0.87
CA GLU A 68 -7.54 -15.28 0.17
C GLU A 68 -7.09 -14.88 -1.23
N GLU A 69 -6.11 -15.61 -1.78
CA GLU A 69 -5.46 -15.27 -3.05
C GLU A 69 -6.46 -15.07 -4.20
N ASP A 70 -7.42 -15.99 -4.35
CA ASP A 70 -8.42 -15.94 -5.43
C ASP A 70 -9.50 -14.86 -5.22
N ALA A 71 -9.65 -14.36 -4.00
CA ALA A 71 -10.61 -13.33 -3.63
C ALA A 71 -9.99 -11.92 -3.58
N ALA A 72 -8.66 -11.83 -3.58
CA ALA A 72 -7.93 -10.58 -3.47
C ALA A 72 -7.84 -9.86 -4.82
N ASP A 73 -8.50 -8.71 -4.93
CA ASP A 73 -8.38 -7.83 -6.09
C ASP A 73 -7.76 -6.47 -5.74
N GLY A 74 -7.33 -6.30 -4.48
CA GLY A 74 -6.77 -5.05 -3.97
C GLY A 74 -5.60 -5.22 -3.00
N TRP A 75 -4.83 -4.14 -2.83
CA TRP A 75 -3.84 -3.99 -1.77
C TRP A 75 -4.29 -2.91 -0.78
N HIS A 76 -4.22 -3.21 0.51
CA HIS A 76 -4.32 -2.21 1.55
C HIS A 76 -2.94 -1.90 2.11
N VAL A 77 -2.46 -0.68 1.88
CA VAL A 77 -1.16 -0.19 2.33
C VAL A 77 -1.26 0.35 3.76
N TRP A 78 -0.62 -0.35 4.69
CA TRP A 78 -0.60 -0.01 6.10
C TRP A 78 0.41 1.09 6.42
N SER A 79 1.59 1.03 5.81
CA SER A 79 2.62 2.06 5.90
C SER A 79 3.46 2.08 4.64
N ALA A 80 3.90 3.26 4.22
CA ALA A 80 4.82 3.39 3.10
C ALA A 80 5.68 4.65 3.25
N ALA A 81 6.90 4.60 2.72
CA ALA A 81 7.78 5.75 2.58
C ALA A 81 8.66 5.61 1.34
N GLY A 82 8.88 6.69 0.62
CA GLY A 82 9.66 6.69 -0.62
C GLY A 82 9.01 7.56 -1.69
N PRO A 83 9.67 7.71 -2.86
CA PRO A 83 9.11 8.43 -3.97
C PRO A 83 8.00 7.59 -4.64
N LEU A 84 7.01 8.27 -5.21
CA LEU A 84 5.80 7.61 -5.73
C LEU A 84 6.10 6.66 -6.89
N ASP A 85 7.08 6.98 -7.72
CA ASP A 85 7.48 6.12 -8.84
C ASP A 85 7.94 4.73 -8.37
N ALA A 86 8.70 4.65 -7.28
CA ALA A 86 9.09 3.38 -6.68
C ALA A 86 7.88 2.61 -6.13
N LEU A 87 6.89 3.31 -5.56
CA LEU A 87 5.64 2.68 -5.10
C LEU A 87 4.82 2.14 -6.29
N LEU A 88 4.83 2.84 -7.42
CA LEU A 88 4.13 2.42 -8.65
C LEU A 88 4.82 1.25 -9.35
N GLU A 89 6.15 1.15 -9.26
CA GLU A 89 6.91 0.03 -9.79
C GLU A 89 6.50 -1.28 -9.12
N ILE A 90 6.37 -1.26 -7.79
CA ILE A 90 5.85 -2.38 -7.00
C ILE A 90 4.44 -2.78 -7.42
N ALA A 91 3.57 -1.81 -7.68
CA ALA A 91 2.21 -2.06 -8.15
C ALA A 91 2.17 -2.73 -9.54
N ARG A 92 3.25 -2.65 -10.33
CA ARG A 92 3.34 -3.37 -11.61
C ARG A 92 3.67 -4.85 -11.43
N GLU A 93 4.53 -5.18 -10.47
CA GLU A 93 4.90 -6.56 -10.15
C GLU A 93 3.75 -7.30 -9.46
N HIS A 94 2.90 -6.55 -8.75
CA HIS A 94 1.76 -7.08 -8.00
C HIS A 94 0.46 -6.40 -8.45
N PRO A 95 -0.07 -6.73 -9.64
CA PRO A 95 -1.23 -6.05 -10.21
C PRO A 95 -2.44 -6.19 -9.29
N ALA A 96 -3.04 -5.05 -8.96
CA ALA A 96 -4.28 -4.97 -8.20
C ALA A 96 -5.24 -3.97 -8.85
N ARG A 97 -6.53 -4.26 -8.78
CA ARG A 97 -7.59 -3.35 -9.23
C ARG A 97 -7.72 -2.14 -8.31
N GLU A 98 -7.50 -2.36 -7.01
CA GLU A 98 -7.62 -1.33 -5.99
C GLU A 98 -6.36 -1.24 -5.12
N ILE A 99 -5.98 -0.02 -4.74
CA ILE A 99 -4.97 0.22 -3.71
C ILE A 99 -5.53 1.21 -2.70
N THR A 100 -5.74 0.77 -1.47
CA THR A 100 -6.20 1.61 -0.36
C THR A 100 -5.05 1.88 0.62
N PHE A 101 -5.20 2.88 1.49
CA PHE A 101 -4.19 3.26 2.48
C PHE A 101 -4.84 3.40 3.85
N GLN A 102 -4.11 3.02 4.91
CA GLN A 102 -4.59 3.15 6.29
C GLN A 102 -4.98 4.61 6.60
N ARG A 103 -6.28 4.80 6.89
CA ARG A 103 -6.96 6.10 6.99
C ARG A 103 -6.62 6.84 8.28
N ARG A 104 -5.40 7.37 8.40
CA ARG A 104 -5.12 8.57 9.23
C ARG A 104 -4.10 9.52 8.61
N ASN A 105 -3.43 9.11 7.55
CA ASN A 105 -2.62 10.01 6.73
C ASN A 105 -3.45 10.56 5.56
N GLU A 106 -4.52 11.32 5.85
CA GLU A 106 -5.47 11.80 4.83
C GLU A 106 -4.79 12.53 3.66
N ARG A 107 -3.65 13.18 3.93
CA ARG A 107 -2.87 13.89 2.92
C ARG A 107 -2.17 12.92 1.95
N LEU A 108 -1.57 11.85 2.47
CA LEU A 108 -1.02 10.77 1.63
C LEU A 108 -2.14 9.98 0.95
N HIS A 109 -3.25 9.70 1.63
CA HIS A 109 -4.40 9.05 1.04
C HIS A 109 -4.93 9.83 -0.19
N ARG A 110 -5.19 11.14 -0.05
CA ARG A 110 -5.67 11.98 -1.18
C ARG A 110 -4.64 12.15 -2.29
N ALA A 111 -3.36 12.35 -1.97
CA ALA A 111 -2.30 12.53 -2.96
C ALA A 111 -2.00 11.22 -3.72
N SER A 112 -1.93 10.09 -3.01
CA SER A 112 -1.73 8.76 -3.59
C SER A 112 -2.94 8.34 -4.40
N MET A 113 -4.17 8.51 -3.90
CA MET A 113 -5.39 8.15 -4.67
C MET A 113 -5.55 8.98 -5.94
N ARG A 114 -5.28 10.30 -5.92
CA ARG A 114 -5.36 11.12 -7.15
C ARG A 114 -4.31 10.72 -8.19
N ARG A 115 -3.09 10.39 -7.74
CA ARG A 115 -1.99 10.02 -8.64
C ARG A 115 -2.08 8.56 -9.10
N LEU A 116 -2.49 7.64 -8.24
CA LEU A 116 -2.88 6.29 -8.60
C LEU A 116 -4.05 6.32 -9.57
N ALA A 117 -5.11 7.09 -9.32
CA ALA A 117 -6.21 7.24 -10.29
C ALA A 117 -5.75 7.80 -11.65
N ALA A 118 -4.79 8.75 -11.67
CA ALA A 118 -4.21 9.24 -12.92
C ALA A 118 -3.35 8.17 -13.63
N SER A 119 -2.59 7.38 -12.87
CA SER A 119 -1.77 6.27 -13.38
C SER A 119 -2.64 5.09 -13.82
N SER A 120 -3.71 4.77 -13.10
CA SER A 120 -4.69 3.72 -13.40
C SER A 120 -5.59 4.10 -14.56
N LYS A 121 -5.95 5.38 -14.77
CA LYS A 121 -6.61 5.83 -16.01
C LYS A 121 -5.72 5.64 -17.23
N ARG A 122 -4.42 5.95 -17.11
CA ARG A 122 -3.44 5.64 -18.16
C ARG A 122 -3.30 4.12 -18.33
N TRP A 123 -3.26 3.37 -17.25
CA TRP A 123 -3.13 1.92 -17.29
C TRP A 123 -4.36 1.25 -17.89
N ALA A 124 -5.59 1.62 -17.53
CA ALA A 124 -6.82 1.13 -18.15
C ALA A 124 -6.91 1.49 -19.64
N ALA A 125 -6.42 2.67 -20.03
CA ALA A 125 -6.31 3.06 -21.44
C ALA A 125 -5.22 2.28 -22.22
N THR A 126 -4.25 1.69 -21.52
CA THR A 126 -3.14 0.91 -22.12
C THR A 126 -3.43 -0.60 -22.09
N ALA A 127 -3.96 -1.12 -20.99
CA ALA A 127 -4.42 -2.49 -20.80
C ALA A 127 -5.63 -2.81 -21.71
N GLY A 128 -6.50 -1.83 -21.98
CA GLY A 128 -7.56 -1.96 -22.98
C GLY A 128 -7.09 -2.03 -24.44
N ARG A 129 -5.80 -1.76 -24.72
CA ARG A 129 -5.19 -1.92 -26.06
C ARG A 129 -4.40 -3.23 -26.20
N ALA A 130 -4.14 -3.95 -25.11
CA ALA A 130 -3.26 -5.11 -25.08
C ALA A 130 -3.98 -6.46 -25.32
N HIS A 131 -5.23 -6.45 -25.78
CA HIS A 131 -5.91 -7.64 -26.28
C HIS A 131 -6.53 -7.39 -27.66
N PRO A 132 -5.76 -7.52 -28.75
CA PRO A 132 -6.33 -8.09 -29.96
C PRO A 132 -6.66 -9.56 -29.68
N ARG A 133 -7.89 -9.96 -30.02
CA ARG A 133 -8.29 -11.37 -30.08
C ARG A 133 -7.41 -12.15 -31.05
#